data_AF-A0A109BIF1-F1
#
_entry.id   AF-A0A109BIF1-F1
#
_cell.length_a   1.000
_cell.length_b   1.000
_cell.length_c   1.000
_cell.angle_alpha   90.00
_cell.angle_beta   90.00
_cell.angle_gamma   90.00
#
_symmetry.space_group_name_H-M   'P 1'
#
loop_
_entity.id
_entity.type
_entity.pdbx_description
1 polymer ?
#
loop_
_entity_poly.entity_id
_entity_poly.type
_entity_poly.pdbx_seq_one_letter_code
_entity_poly.pdbx_strand_id
1 'polypeptide(L)'
;MRIVLAVMIVTGLVGGRAFAAPMACELVSAADMSAVLGSAVDAVADDRGGQTKCTYETSGGELGAPYAEVQLNWGDGDAGMKGAGIMESELGPAMGRLAGLGDQATTVGPMILIRRGDDLITLVISGIADNTNAAKRIYSLIDARLPKATTP
;
A
#
# COMPACT_ATOMS: atom_id res chain seq x y z
N MET A 1 -56.80 -20.44 -33.56
CA MET A 1 -55.61 -20.68 -32.71
C MET A 1 -54.60 -19.57 -32.99
N ARG A 2 -54.39 -18.63 -32.06
CA ARG A 2 -53.43 -17.54 -32.17
C ARG A 2 -52.25 -17.85 -31.25
N ILE A 3 -51.09 -18.12 -31.84
CA ILE A 3 -49.83 -18.33 -31.12
C ILE A 3 -49.21 -16.95 -30.91
N VAL A 4 -49.15 -16.49 -29.66
CA VAL A 4 -48.49 -15.26 -29.27
C VAL A 4 -47.05 -15.62 -28.88
N LEU A 5 -46.09 -15.27 -29.73
CA LEU A 5 -44.67 -15.24 -29.40
C LEU A 5 -44.37 -13.88 -28.76
N ALA A 6 -44.02 -13.86 -27.47
CA ALA A 6 -43.54 -12.66 -26.81
C ALA A 6 -42.13 -12.91 -26.24
N VAL A 7 -41.19 -12.33 -26.98
CA VAL A 7 -39.77 -12.07 -26.71
C VAL A 7 -39.47 -11.82 -25.23
N MET A 8 -38.65 -12.68 -24.62
CA MET A 8 -38.00 -12.38 -23.34
C MET A 8 -36.84 -11.41 -23.59
N ILE A 9 -37.00 -10.17 -23.13
CA ILE A 9 -35.91 -9.19 -23.02
C ILE A 9 -35.05 -9.62 -21.83
N VAL A 10 -33.90 -10.23 -22.10
CA VAL A 10 -32.86 -10.46 -21.10
C VAL A 10 -32.11 -9.14 -20.92
N THR A 11 -32.60 -8.34 -19.97
CA THR A 11 -31.93 -7.11 -19.55
C THR A 11 -30.64 -7.49 -18.84
N GLY A 12 -29.51 -7.33 -19.53
CA GLY A 12 -28.18 -7.51 -18.97
C GLY A 12 -27.89 -6.49 -17.87
N LEU A 13 -28.07 -6.90 -16.62
CA LEU A 13 -27.44 -6.28 -15.45
C LEU A 13 -25.94 -6.59 -15.51
N VAL A 14 -25.20 -5.87 -16.37
CA VAL A 14 -23.75 -5.72 -16.21
C VAL A 14 -23.56 -4.75 -15.06
N GLY A 15 -23.79 -5.25 -13.85
CA GLY A 15 -23.32 -4.60 -12.63
C GLY A 15 -21.80 -4.58 -12.72
N GLY A 16 -21.25 -3.44 -13.12
CA GLY A 16 -19.83 -3.17 -12.94
C GLY A 16 -19.53 -3.44 -11.48
N ARG A 17 -18.77 -4.50 -11.19
CA ARG A 17 -18.13 -4.66 -9.90
C ARG A 17 -17.24 -3.44 -9.78
N ALA A 18 -17.66 -2.44 -9.01
CA ALA A 18 -16.72 -1.50 -8.45
C ALA A 18 -15.69 -2.37 -7.73
N PHE A 19 -14.52 -2.52 -8.34
CA PHE A 19 -13.43 -3.25 -7.72
C PHE A 19 -13.08 -2.44 -6.49
N ALA A 20 -13.51 -2.91 -5.32
CA ALA A 20 -13.06 -2.36 -4.06
C ALA A 20 -11.54 -2.45 -4.05
N ALA A 21 -10.87 -1.33 -3.76
CA ALA A 21 -9.42 -1.31 -3.67
C ALA A 21 -8.96 -2.35 -2.63
N PRO A 22 -7.86 -3.11 -2.87
CA PRO A 22 -7.38 -4.10 -1.92
C PRO A 22 -7.04 -3.50 -0.55
N MET A 23 -7.28 -4.24 0.53
CA MET A 23 -6.97 -3.76 1.87
C MET A 23 -5.49 -3.96 2.20
N ALA A 24 -4.89 -3.04 2.96
CA ALA A 24 -3.45 -3.08 3.25
C ALA A 24 -3.02 -4.38 3.95
N CYS A 25 -3.81 -4.86 4.93
CA CYS A 25 -3.52 -6.12 5.63
C CYS A 25 -3.71 -7.37 4.76
N GLU A 26 -4.47 -7.29 3.66
CA GLU A 26 -4.58 -8.38 2.68
C GLU A 26 -3.37 -8.39 1.74
N LEU A 27 -2.86 -7.20 1.41
CA LEU A 27 -1.67 -7.04 0.58
C LEU A 27 -0.40 -7.46 1.30
N VAL A 28 -0.31 -7.30 2.62
CA VAL A 28 0.82 -7.78 3.41
C VAL A 28 0.28 -8.45 4.66
N SER A 29 0.36 -9.78 4.72
CA SER A 29 -0.12 -10.53 5.88
C SER A 29 0.80 -10.32 7.09
N ALA A 30 0.28 -10.57 8.29
CA ALA A 30 1.10 -10.59 9.52
C ALA A 30 2.29 -11.56 9.41
N ALA A 31 2.10 -12.71 8.76
CA ALA A 31 3.15 -13.70 8.56
C ALA A 31 4.25 -13.20 7.60
N ASP A 32 3.86 -12.56 6.49
CA ASP A 32 4.83 -11.95 5.58
C ASP A 32 5.62 -10.83 6.27
N MET A 33 4.92 -9.97 7.02
CA MET A 33 5.56 -8.89 7.75
C MET A 33 6.49 -9.44 8.84
N SER A 34 6.08 -10.50 9.54
CA SER A 34 6.92 -11.16 10.53
C SER A 34 8.23 -11.65 9.91
N ALA A 35 8.18 -12.20 8.69
CA ALA A 35 9.35 -12.64 7.94
C ALA A 35 10.22 -11.48 7.41
N VAL A 36 9.64 -10.30 7.20
CA VAL A 36 10.39 -9.08 6.85
C VAL A 36 11.10 -8.53 8.08
N LEU A 37 10.38 -8.38 9.18
CA LEU A 37 10.87 -7.76 10.43
C LEU A 37 11.76 -8.72 11.25
N GLY A 38 11.71 -10.02 10.97
CA GLY A 38 12.48 -11.03 11.69
C GLY A 38 11.93 -11.31 13.09
N SER A 39 10.65 -11.00 13.34
CA SER A 39 9.97 -11.18 14.63
C SER A 39 8.48 -11.37 14.39
N ALA A 40 7.82 -12.13 15.26
CA ALA A 40 6.38 -12.32 15.17
C ALA A 40 5.66 -11.00 15.48
N VAL A 41 4.73 -10.61 14.61
CA VAL A 41 3.90 -9.41 14.77
C VAL A 41 2.44 -9.75 14.54
N ASP A 42 1.57 -9.02 15.22
CA ASP A 42 0.14 -8.98 14.93
C ASP A 42 -0.13 -7.91 13.86
N ALA A 43 -1.29 -8.00 13.19
CA ALA A 43 -1.71 -7.03 12.18
C ALA A 43 -3.07 -6.42 12.53
N VAL A 44 -3.17 -5.10 12.48
CA VAL A 44 -4.40 -4.35 12.78
C VAL A 44 -4.75 -3.45 11.61
N ALA A 45 -5.95 -3.63 11.05
CA ALA A 45 -6.48 -2.82 9.97
C ALA A 45 -7.10 -1.51 10.50
N ASP A 46 -6.89 -0.40 9.78
CA ASP A 46 -7.49 0.92 10.04
C ASP A 46 -7.81 1.60 8.71
N ASP A 47 -8.81 1.06 8.02
CA ASP A 47 -9.22 1.52 6.70
C ASP A 47 -10.26 2.63 6.79
N ARG A 48 -10.09 3.67 5.97
CA ARG A 48 -10.95 4.88 5.96
C ARG A 48 -11.21 5.31 4.52
N GLY A 49 -12.24 6.14 4.29
CA GLY A 49 -12.60 6.54 2.93
C GLY A 49 -11.42 7.11 2.13
N GLY A 50 -10.95 6.38 1.11
CA GLY A 50 -9.82 6.77 0.25
C GLY A 50 -8.45 6.21 0.66
N GLN A 51 -8.33 5.58 1.84
CA GLN A 51 -7.07 4.99 2.31
C GLN A 51 -7.27 3.61 2.95
N THR A 52 -6.29 2.74 2.78
CA THR A 52 -6.21 1.49 3.54
C THR A 52 -4.92 1.49 4.36
N LYS A 53 -4.97 1.01 5.61
CA LYS A 53 -3.80 0.98 6.49
C LYS A 53 -3.75 -0.31 7.28
N CYS A 54 -2.55 -0.87 7.39
CA CYS A 54 -2.24 -1.96 8.28
C CYS A 54 -1.07 -1.59 9.18
N THR A 55 -1.27 -1.72 10.49
CA THR A 55 -0.22 -1.55 11.50
C THR A 55 0.22 -2.93 11.98
N TYR A 56 1.54 -3.12 12.09
CA TYR A 56 2.17 -4.35 12.52
C TYR A 56 3.05 -4.11 13.72
N GLU A 57 2.79 -4.82 14.80
CA GLU A 57 3.51 -4.65 16.06
C GLU A 57 3.64 -5.98 16.81
N THR A 58 4.69 -6.12 17.60
CA THR A 58 4.83 -7.25 18.51
C THR A 58 3.79 -7.17 19.62
N SER A 59 3.19 -8.30 19.99
CA SER A 59 2.23 -8.36 21.09
C SER A 59 2.86 -7.81 22.39
N GLY A 60 2.17 -6.86 23.04
CA GLY A 60 2.62 -6.26 24.30
C GLY A 60 3.30 -4.88 24.17
N GLY A 61 3.52 -4.37 22.95
CA GLY A 61 3.90 -2.98 22.71
C GLY A 61 5.23 -2.55 23.34
N GLU A 62 6.22 -3.44 23.38
CA GLU A 62 7.53 -3.17 23.96
C GLU A 62 8.26 -2.03 23.21
N LEU A 63 8.86 -1.10 23.96
CA LEU A 63 9.58 0.02 23.38
C LEU A 63 10.81 -0.47 22.60
N GLY A 64 10.89 -0.10 21.32
CA GLY A 64 11.98 -0.50 20.44
C GLY A 64 11.79 -1.87 19.79
N ALA A 65 10.67 -2.55 20.05
CA ALA A 65 10.32 -3.77 19.34
C ALA A 65 10.03 -3.48 17.86
N PRO A 66 10.19 -4.50 16.98
CA PRO A 66 9.91 -4.35 15.56
C PRO A 66 8.48 -3.87 15.28
N TYR A 67 8.39 -2.87 14.42
CA TYR A 67 7.15 -2.21 14.08
C TYR A 67 7.15 -1.80 12.62
N ALA A 68 5.98 -1.91 11.99
CA ALA A 68 5.76 -1.36 10.67
C ALA A 68 4.35 -0.81 10.49
N GLU A 69 4.20 0.21 9.65
CA GLU A 69 2.92 0.60 9.09
C GLU A 69 3.00 0.56 7.57
N VAL A 70 1.93 0.06 6.96
CA VAL A 70 1.70 0.09 5.52
C VAL A 70 0.41 0.85 5.29
N GLN A 71 0.49 2.02 4.67
CA GLN A 71 -0.67 2.81 4.28
C GLN A 71 -0.68 2.99 2.76
N LEU A 72 -1.84 2.81 2.15
CA LEU A 72 -2.09 3.07 0.74
C LEU A 72 -3.14 4.17 0.63
N ASN A 73 -2.79 5.28 -0.01
CA ASN A 73 -3.72 6.34 -0.38
C ASN A 73 -3.99 6.23 -1.88
N TRP A 74 -5.23 5.91 -2.23
CA TRP A 74 -5.63 5.60 -3.59
C TRP A 74 -5.85 6.88 -4.39
N GLY A 75 -5.13 7.06 -5.51
CA GLY A 75 -5.22 8.26 -6.34
C GLY A 75 -4.45 9.50 -5.83
N ASP A 76 -3.70 9.39 -4.74
CA ASP A 76 -2.98 10.50 -4.11
C ASP A 76 -1.46 10.55 -4.42
N GLY A 77 -0.97 9.72 -5.34
CA GLY A 77 0.44 9.57 -5.69
C GLY A 77 1.11 10.89 -6.08
N ASP A 78 0.52 11.61 -7.05
CA ASP A 78 1.05 12.89 -7.52
C ASP A 78 1.01 13.99 -6.45
N ALA A 79 -0.11 14.08 -5.73
CA ALA A 79 -0.31 15.08 -4.70
C ALA A 79 0.65 14.85 -3.52
N GLY A 80 0.79 13.60 -3.08
CA GLY A 80 1.68 13.18 -2.01
C GLY A 80 3.15 13.49 -2.32
N MET A 81 3.61 13.14 -3.53
CA MET A 81 5.01 13.40 -3.91
C MET A 81 5.32 14.89 -4.09
N LYS A 82 4.36 15.70 -4.57
CA LYS A 82 4.51 17.17 -4.59
C LYS A 82 4.63 17.73 -3.17
N GLY A 83 3.81 17.25 -2.23
CA GLY A 83 3.91 17.62 -0.82
C GLY A 83 5.27 17.26 -0.22
N ALA A 84 5.78 16.06 -0.50
CA ALA A 84 7.10 15.62 -0.05
C ALA A 84 8.24 16.48 -0.61
N GLY A 85 8.16 16.88 -1.89
CA GLY A 85 9.14 17.74 -2.54
C GLY A 85 9.26 19.13 -1.90
N ILE A 86 8.17 19.69 -1.38
CA ILE A 86 8.20 20.96 -0.63
C ILE A 86 9.02 20.82 0.67
N MET A 87 9.00 19.64 1.28
CA MET A 87 9.76 19.32 2.50
C MET A 87 11.20 18.86 2.20
N GLU A 88 11.56 18.64 0.93
CA GLU A 88 12.81 17.98 0.50
C GLU A 88 14.08 18.73 0.96
N SER A 89 14.02 20.06 1.06
CA SER A 89 15.14 20.88 1.53
C SER A 89 15.60 20.53 2.96
N GLU A 90 14.77 19.84 3.73
CA GLU A 90 15.07 19.37 5.09
C GLU A 90 15.48 17.89 5.15
N LEU A 91 15.47 17.15 4.04
CA LEU A 91 15.39 15.68 4.03
C LEU A 91 16.58 14.92 3.39
N GLY A 92 17.56 15.62 2.83
CA GLY A 92 18.87 15.05 2.49
C GLY A 92 18.90 13.94 1.41
N PRO A 93 20.05 13.24 1.23
CA PRO A 93 20.36 12.41 0.06
C PRO A 93 19.74 10.98 0.09
N ALA A 94 18.52 10.83 0.60
CA ALA A 94 17.88 9.51 0.78
C ALA A 94 17.51 8.80 -0.54
N MET A 95 17.45 9.52 -1.65
CA MET A 95 16.91 9.04 -2.93
C MET A 95 17.66 7.84 -3.53
N GLY A 96 18.98 7.75 -3.37
CA GLY A 96 19.77 6.66 -3.96
C GLY A 96 19.50 5.28 -3.32
N ARG A 97 19.13 5.25 -2.04
CA ARG A 97 18.92 3.99 -1.30
C ARG A 97 17.57 3.32 -1.63
N LEU A 98 16.59 4.13 -2.03
CA LEU A 98 15.23 3.72 -2.34
C LEU A 98 15.02 3.38 -3.83
N ALA A 99 16.09 3.37 -4.63
CA ALA A 99 16.01 2.97 -6.03
C ALA A 99 15.32 1.60 -6.20
N GLY A 100 14.39 1.52 -7.16
CA GLY A 100 13.57 0.34 -7.45
C GLY A 100 12.26 0.26 -6.65
N LEU A 101 11.96 1.24 -5.80
CA LEU A 101 10.67 1.37 -5.15
C LEU A 101 9.75 2.28 -5.97
N GLY A 102 8.67 1.72 -6.51
CA GLY A 102 7.69 2.47 -7.28
C GLY A 102 8.27 3.19 -8.50
N ASP A 103 7.51 4.17 -8.99
CA ASP A 103 7.95 5.11 -10.02
C ASP A 103 8.82 6.22 -9.41
N GLN A 104 8.54 6.55 -8.14
CA GLN A 104 9.25 7.56 -7.37
C GLN A 104 9.21 7.17 -5.89
N ALA A 105 10.32 7.36 -5.17
CA ALA A 105 10.34 7.16 -3.72
C ALA A 105 11.23 8.18 -3.00
N THR A 106 10.83 8.57 -1.79
CA THR A 106 11.58 9.50 -0.93
C THR A 106 11.32 9.21 0.55
N THR A 107 12.00 9.92 1.45
CA THR A 107 11.77 9.86 2.89
C THR A 107 11.36 11.21 3.45
N VAL A 108 10.35 11.25 4.30
CA VAL A 108 9.92 12.43 5.07
C VAL A 108 9.88 12.06 6.55
N GLY A 109 10.88 12.47 7.32
CA GLY A 109 11.04 12.00 8.70
C GLY A 109 11.18 10.47 8.77
N PRO A 110 10.38 9.74 9.57
CA PRO A 110 10.40 8.28 9.62
C PRO A 110 9.63 7.60 8.48
N MET A 111 8.90 8.37 7.67
CA MET A 111 8.07 7.84 6.59
C MET A 111 8.90 7.65 5.32
N ILE A 112 8.70 6.51 4.67
CA ILE A 112 9.13 6.26 3.29
C ILE A 112 7.88 6.40 2.42
N LEU A 113 7.91 7.36 1.50
CA LEU A 113 6.83 7.63 0.55
C LEU A 113 7.22 7.02 -0.79
N ILE A 114 6.32 6.21 -1.36
CA ILE A 114 6.53 5.51 -2.62
C ILE A 114 5.31 5.79 -3.49
N ARG A 115 5.52 6.42 -4.64
CA ARG A 115 4.49 6.57 -5.67
C ARG A 115 4.51 5.36 -6.59
N ARG A 116 3.32 4.83 -6.89
CA ARG A 116 3.09 3.78 -7.87
C ARG A 116 1.86 4.14 -8.72
N GLY A 117 2.07 4.58 -9.95
CA GLY A 117 1.04 5.14 -10.80
C GLY A 117 0.40 6.36 -10.15
N ASP A 118 -0.90 6.28 -9.93
CA ASP A 118 -1.69 7.30 -9.24
C ASP A 118 -1.75 7.10 -7.73
N ASP A 119 -1.21 6.01 -7.18
CA ASP A 119 -1.31 5.69 -5.77
C ASP A 119 -0.08 6.13 -4.98
N LEU A 120 -0.28 6.45 -3.71
CA LEU A 120 0.78 6.71 -2.75
C LEU A 120 0.82 5.60 -1.70
N ILE A 121 1.97 4.98 -1.55
CA ILE A 121 2.26 4.03 -0.47
C ILE A 121 3.16 4.73 0.54
N THR A 122 2.75 4.72 1.80
CA THR A 122 3.52 5.23 2.93
C THR A 122 3.92 4.06 3.81
N LEU A 123 5.23 3.95 4.08
CA LEU A 123 5.78 2.97 5.01
C LEU A 123 6.39 3.70 6.21
N VAL A 124 6.11 3.20 7.40
CA VAL A 124 6.87 3.53 8.62
C VAL A 124 7.48 2.24 9.13
N ILE A 125 8.78 2.22 9.42
CA ILE A 125 9.48 1.02 9.86
C ILE A 125 10.42 1.40 11.00
N SER A 126 10.36 0.67 12.11
CA SER A 126 11.23 0.89 13.27
C SER A 126 11.51 -0.41 14.02
N GLY A 127 12.42 -0.34 15.00
CA GLY A 127 12.79 -1.50 15.81
C GLY A 127 13.63 -2.56 15.09
N ILE A 128 14.17 -2.25 13.90
CA ILE A 128 15.06 -3.14 13.13
C ILE A 128 16.27 -2.38 12.57
N ALA A 129 17.33 -3.11 12.20
CA ALA A 129 18.59 -2.52 11.77
C ALA A 129 18.59 -2.01 10.30
N ASP A 130 17.83 -2.65 9.40
CA ASP A 130 17.85 -2.36 7.96
C ASP A 130 16.44 -2.04 7.42
N ASN A 131 15.97 -0.83 7.74
CA ASN A 131 14.67 -0.33 7.28
C ASN A 131 14.57 -0.23 5.75
N THR A 132 15.69 0.00 5.05
CA THR A 132 15.68 0.16 3.59
C THR A 132 15.40 -1.16 2.89
N ASN A 133 16.07 -2.23 3.31
CA ASN A 133 15.81 -3.56 2.76
C ASN A 133 14.42 -4.06 3.16
N ALA A 134 13.98 -3.81 4.40
CA ALA A 134 12.61 -4.10 4.81
C ALA A 134 11.58 -3.40 3.92
N ALA A 135 11.74 -2.11 3.64
CA ALA A 135 10.87 -1.38 2.72
C ALA A 135 10.82 -1.99 1.32
N LYS A 136 11.96 -2.43 0.77
CA LYS A 136 12.03 -3.14 -0.53
C LYS A 136 11.28 -4.46 -0.52
N ARG A 137 11.41 -5.25 0.55
CA ARG A 137 10.69 -6.52 0.69
C ARG A 137 9.19 -6.29 0.84
N ILE A 138 8.78 -5.30 1.63
CA ILE A 138 7.36 -4.92 1.80
C ILE A 138 6.78 -4.46 0.45
N TYR A 139 7.44 -3.53 -0.22
CA TYR A 139 6.99 -3.04 -1.52
C TYR A 139 6.89 -4.17 -2.56
N SER A 140 7.85 -5.10 -2.59
CA SER A 140 7.79 -6.26 -3.49
C SER A 140 6.57 -7.15 -3.24
N LEU A 141 6.13 -7.31 -1.99
CA LEU A 141 4.91 -8.06 -1.67
C LEU A 141 3.66 -7.33 -2.15
N ILE A 142 3.61 -6.01 -1.92
CA ILE A 142 2.52 -5.15 -2.36
C ILE A 142 2.41 -5.17 -3.89
N ASP A 143 3.50 -4.89 -4.60
CA ASP A 143 3.52 -4.80 -6.06
C ASP A 143 3.14 -6.12 -6.74
N ALA A 144 3.53 -7.25 -6.16
CA ALA A 144 3.16 -8.58 -6.66
C ALA A 144 1.66 -8.90 -6.53
N ARG A 145 0.95 -8.24 -5.59
CA ARG A 145 -0.46 -8.53 -5.26
C ARG A 145 -1.41 -7.48 -5.79
N LEU A 146 -0.93 -6.26 -6.04
CA LEU A 146 -1.72 -5.24 -6.68
C LEU A 146 -1.91 -5.54 -8.17
N PRO A 147 -3.06 -5.17 -8.75
CA PRO A 147 -3.19 -5.09 -10.19
C PRO A 147 -2.03 -4.27 -10.76
N LYS A 148 -1.49 -4.72 -11.90
CA LYS A 148 -0.50 -3.92 -12.62
C LYS A 148 -1.14 -2.60 -12.99
N ALA A 149 -0.44 -1.49 -12.71
CA ALA A 149 -0.89 -0.19 -13.16
C ALA A 149 -1.09 -0.24 -14.68
N THR A 150 -2.26 0.17 -15.15
CA THR A 150 -2.48 0.42 -16.58
C THR A 150 -1.59 1.59 -16.97
N THR A 151 -0.60 1.32 -17.82
CA THR A 151 0.21 2.36 -18.44
C THR A 151 -0.72 3.33 -19.17
N PRO A 152 -0.61 4.66 -18.95
CA PRO A 152 -1.40 5.65 -19.68
C PRO A 152 -1.08 5.66 -21.19
#